data_AF-A0A069RII6-F1
#
_entry.id   AF-A0A069RII6-F1
#
_cell.length_a   1.000
_cell.length_b   1.000
_cell.length_c   1.000
_cell.angle_alpha   90.00
_cell.angle_beta   90.00
_cell.angle_gamma   90.00
#
_symmetry.space_group_name_H-M   'P 1'
#
loop_
_entity.id
_entity.type
_entity.pdbx_description
1 polymer ?
#
loop_
_entity_poly.entity_id
_entity_poly.type
_entity_poly.pdbx_seq_one_letter_code
_entity_poly.pdbx_strand_id
1 'polypeptide(L)'
;MSNKASISHALDVLECKDHHKLIDVFNMLCLLSSQLKRDWYLESLDGPCSMDKEHIFIIRTAKSSVCSLAKMVVEESEYMHRSTVTQCLNKLIDMDILRYNDMYMGWEIVSMEDAFESSVQYLGSSSGYMELRKLFFTRDFYEMSVTMKKIIYYCCILMSTKGFKSMQSFIINLKNENSKWISFLNTDNLYYIKSVIIKLIGENHILRKIEQKQYSHRKGLKPKNRFLFILKPLDALKSTLKDSIESFKSRFDRLTSKYAKLYDYICSVRESLIEPAKSRADKNIIYNLLDLLKHSSKSTVDAVIDGVFTKLHSGSIDHPAAYIRKILRSNVINLHLMK
;
A
#
# COMPACT_ATOMS: atom_id res chain seq x y z
N MET A 1 -13.55 2.79 26.63
CA MET A 1 -13.13 2.24 25.33
C MET A 1 -12.12 3.18 24.70
N SER A 2 -10.91 2.69 24.45
CA SER A 2 -9.87 3.48 23.81
C SER A 2 -10.21 3.66 22.31
N ASN A 3 -10.37 4.90 21.87
CA ASN A 3 -10.46 5.21 20.43
C ASN A 3 -9.07 5.49 19.83
N LYS A 4 -8.02 4.97 20.45
CA LYS A 4 -6.63 5.25 20.10
C LYS A 4 -5.84 3.95 19.97
N ALA A 5 -4.91 3.93 19.04
CA ALA A 5 -3.92 2.88 18.87
C ALA A 5 -2.52 3.49 18.82
N SER A 6 -1.52 2.77 19.34
CA SER A 6 -0.11 3.17 19.17
C SER A 6 0.27 3.17 17.69
N ILE A 7 0.98 4.22 17.25
CA ILE A 7 1.49 4.29 15.86
C ILE A 7 2.50 3.18 15.59
N SER A 8 3.33 2.79 16.57
CA SER A 8 4.28 1.68 16.41
C SER A 8 3.56 0.38 16.07
N HIS A 9 2.64 -0.07 16.93
CA HIS A 9 1.85 -1.29 16.67
C HIS A 9 1.02 -1.20 15.39
N ALA A 10 0.44 -0.03 15.09
CA ALA A 10 -0.27 0.17 13.84
C ALA A 10 0.64 -0.01 12.61
N LEU A 11 1.92 0.37 12.70
CA LEU A 11 2.90 0.12 11.64
C LEU A 11 3.33 -1.35 11.59
N ASP A 12 3.56 -2.00 12.71
CA ASP A 12 3.97 -3.41 12.77
C ASP A 12 2.89 -4.32 12.19
N VAL A 13 1.63 -4.09 12.60
CA VAL A 13 0.46 -4.81 12.08
C VAL A 13 0.25 -4.55 10.58
N LEU A 14 0.54 -3.32 10.11
CA LEU A 14 0.44 -2.95 8.71
C LEU A 14 1.52 -3.63 7.84
N GLU A 15 2.71 -3.84 8.38
CA GLU A 15 3.85 -4.47 7.70
C GLU A 15 3.76 -6.00 7.65
N CYS A 16 2.98 -6.61 8.56
CA CYS A 16 2.68 -8.03 8.51
C CYS A 16 2.09 -8.44 7.14
N LYS A 17 2.73 -9.44 6.51
CA LYS A 17 2.34 -9.97 5.19
C LYS A 17 1.40 -11.17 5.31
N ASP A 18 1.51 -11.90 6.42
CA ASP A 18 0.89 -13.21 6.56
C ASP A 18 -0.61 -13.11 6.79
N HIS A 19 -1.08 -12.08 7.50
CA HIS A 19 -2.46 -12.00 8.00
C HIS A 19 -3.10 -10.67 7.64
N HIS A 20 -3.80 -10.63 6.50
CA HIS A 20 -4.41 -9.40 6.00
C HIS A 20 -5.58 -8.86 6.85
N LYS A 21 -6.17 -9.70 7.72
CA LYS A 21 -7.21 -9.31 8.69
C LYS A 21 -6.65 -8.87 10.05
N LEU A 22 -5.33 -8.90 10.22
CA LEU A 22 -4.66 -8.54 11.47
C LEU A 22 -4.98 -7.09 11.87
N ILE A 23 -5.05 -6.18 10.88
CA ILE A 23 -5.45 -4.78 11.08
C ILE A 23 -6.83 -4.69 11.73
N ASP A 24 -7.80 -5.47 11.25
CA ASP A 24 -9.17 -5.42 11.74
C ASP A 24 -9.27 -5.92 13.19
N VAL A 25 -8.61 -7.06 13.48
CA VAL A 25 -8.58 -7.64 14.82
C VAL A 25 -7.85 -6.74 15.80
N PHE A 26 -6.69 -6.19 15.42
CA PHE A 26 -5.94 -5.25 16.25
C PHE A 26 -6.76 -3.99 16.59
N ASN A 27 -7.44 -3.40 15.61
CA ASN A 27 -8.30 -2.24 15.87
C ASN A 27 -9.44 -2.59 16.83
N MET A 28 -10.02 -3.79 16.71
CA MET A 28 -11.06 -4.25 17.64
C MET A 28 -10.53 -4.44 19.06
N LEU A 29 -9.34 -5.00 19.23
CA LEU A 29 -8.73 -5.10 20.55
C LEU A 29 -8.52 -3.72 21.17
N CYS A 30 -8.00 -2.77 20.40
CA CYS A 30 -7.85 -1.39 20.87
C CYS A 30 -9.20 -0.80 21.31
N LEU A 31 -10.27 -1.01 20.54
CA LEU A 31 -11.62 -0.53 20.87
C LEU A 31 -12.15 -1.14 22.17
N LEU A 32 -11.98 -2.46 22.34
CA LEU A 32 -12.42 -3.21 23.54
C LEU A 32 -11.58 -2.89 24.78
N SER A 33 -10.35 -2.40 24.60
CA SER A 33 -9.44 -2.13 25.71
C SER A 33 -9.93 -0.99 26.60
N SER A 34 -9.66 -1.14 27.89
CA SER A 34 -9.82 -0.12 28.91
C SER A 34 -8.46 0.34 29.40
N GLN A 35 -8.28 1.65 29.49
CA GLN A 35 -7.12 2.27 30.11
C GLN A 35 -7.28 2.18 31.63
N LEU A 36 -6.32 1.57 32.31
CA LEU A 36 -6.27 1.46 33.76
C LEU A 36 -4.98 2.12 34.26
N LYS A 37 -5.03 2.73 35.44
CA LYS A 37 -3.82 3.18 36.14
C LYS A 37 -3.13 1.96 36.74
N ARG A 38 -1.81 1.87 36.57
CA ARG A 38 -1.03 0.76 37.15
C ARG A 38 -1.02 0.83 38.66
N ASP A 39 -1.18 -0.32 39.30
CA ASP A 39 -0.96 -0.47 40.73
C ASP A 39 0.50 -0.88 40.96
N TRP A 40 1.38 0.12 41.04
CA TRP A 40 2.82 -0.10 41.20
C TRP A 40 3.17 -0.86 42.48
N TYR A 41 2.34 -0.74 43.52
CA TYR A 41 2.57 -1.48 44.77
C TYR A 41 2.46 -2.99 44.51
N LEU A 42 1.38 -3.42 43.87
CA LEU A 42 1.17 -4.81 43.52
C LEU A 42 2.19 -5.32 42.48
N GLU A 43 2.54 -4.52 41.47
CA GLU A 43 3.53 -4.94 40.46
C GLU A 43 4.96 -5.07 41.02
N SER A 44 5.32 -4.27 42.03
CA SER A 44 6.63 -4.34 42.69
C SER A 44 6.84 -5.61 43.53
N LEU A 45 5.75 -6.31 43.89
CA LEU A 45 5.81 -7.57 44.64
C LEU A 45 6.23 -8.76 43.75
N ASP A 46 5.96 -8.69 42.44
CA ASP A 46 6.27 -9.75 41.47
C ASP A 46 7.57 -9.51 40.68
N GLY A 47 8.21 -8.34 40.80
CA GLY A 47 9.51 -8.06 40.17
C GLY A 47 9.85 -6.58 39.99
N PRO A 48 10.96 -6.27 39.28
CA PRO A 48 11.32 -4.89 38.96
C PRO A 48 10.26 -4.25 38.05
N CYS A 49 9.58 -3.23 38.56
CA CYS A 49 8.53 -2.50 37.85
C CYS A 49 9.07 -1.20 37.24
N SER A 50 8.76 -0.95 35.97
CA SER A 50 9.06 0.32 35.31
C SER A 50 8.15 1.42 35.86
N MET A 51 8.67 2.24 36.78
CA MET A 51 7.96 3.37 37.41
C MET A 51 7.54 4.44 36.40
N ASP A 52 8.14 4.44 35.20
CA ASP A 52 7.91 5.44 34.15
C ASP A 52 6.55 5.29 33.44
N LYS A 53 5.86 4.16 33.66
CA LYS A 53 4.62 3.81 32.94
C LYS A 53 3.41 3.86 33.87
N GLU A 54 2.59 4.89 33.72
CA GLU A 54 1.43 5.15 34.61
C GLU A 54 0.17 4.36 34.24
N HIS A 55 0.03 3.96 32.97
CA HIS A 55 -1.20 3.34 32.47
C HIS A 55 -0.93 2.04 31.71
N ILE A 56 -1.91 1.14 31.75
CA ILE A 56 -1.97 -0.10 30.95
C ILE A 56 -3.30 -0.19 30.22
N PHE A 57 -3.34 -1.00 29.16
CA PHE A 57 -4.50 -1.18 28.32
C PHE A 57 -4.93 -2.63 28.33
N ILE A 58 -6.02 -2.91 29.05
CA ILE A 58 -6.47 -4.28 29.37
C ILE A 58 -7.84 -4.55 28.76
N ILE A 59 -8.01 -5.77 28.23
CA ILE A 59 -9.28 -6.36 27.84
C ILE A 59 -9.59 -7.48 28.83
N ARG A 60 -10.52 -7.22 29.75
CA ARG A 60 -10.91 -8.22 30.74
C ARG A 60 -11.71 -9.34 30.09
N THR A 61 -11.29 -10.57 30.33
CA THR A 61 -11.95 -11.78 29.84
C THR A 61 -12.28 -12.69 31.01
N ALA A 62 -13.40 -13.42 30.93
CA ALA A 62 -13.79 -14.36 31.98
C ALA A 62 -12.79 -15.52 32.18
N LYS A 63 -11.94 -15.80 31.18
CA LYS A 63 -10.88 -16.82 31.23
C LYS A 63 -9.63 -16.30 30.51
N SER A 64 -8.47 -16.85 30.85
CA SER A 64 -7.18 -16.55 30.19
C SER A 64 -7.04 -17.14 28.79
N SER A 65 -8.06 -17.83 28.26
CA SER A 65 -7.94 -18.47 26.94
C SER A 65 -8.09 -17.48 25.79
N VAL A 66 -7.27 -17.65 24.75
CA VAL A 66 -7.40 -16.91 23.47
C VAL A 66 -8.80 -17.11 22.88
N CYS A 67 -9.38 -18.30 23.04
CA CYS A 67 -10.74 -18.62 22.62
C CYS A 67 -11.80 -17.72 23.24
N SER A 68 -11.62 -17.28 24.48
CA SER A 68 -12.52 -16.37 25.19
C SER A 68 -12.42 -14.97 24.63
N LEU A 69 -11.19 -14.49 24.38
CA LEU A 69 -10.96 -13.19 23.72
C LEU A 69 -11.52 -13.19 22.29
N ALA A 70 -11.28 -14.25 21.52
CA ALA A 70 -11.79 -14.40 20.17
C ALA A 70 -13.33 -14.34 20.12
N LYS A 71 -14.00 -14.95 21.10
CA LYS A 71 -15.45 -14.88 21.22
C LYS A 71 -15.94 -13.45 21.41
N MET A 72 -15.31 -12.68 22.31
CA MET A 72 -15.66 -11.26 22.52
C MET A 72 -15.47 -10.41 21.26
N VAL A 73 -14.35 -10.60 20.53
CA VAL A 73 -14.09 -9.88 19.27
C VAL A 73 -15.15 -10.21 18.21
N VAL A 74 -15.56 -11.47 18.10
CA VAL A 74 -16.60 -11.89 17.14
C VAL A 74 -17.96 -11.33 17.54
N GLU A 75 -18.31 -11.36 18.82
CA GLU A 75 -19.58 -10.80 19.33
C GLU A 75 -19.67 -9.29 19.09
N GLU A 76 -18.60 -8.55 19.33
CA GLU A 76 -18.57 -7.09 19.13
C GLU A 76 -18.56 -6.69 17.65
N SER A 77 -17.95 -7.51 16.77
CA SER A 77 -17.84 -7.18 15.35
C SER A 77 -19.00 -7.69 14.50
N GLU A 78 -19.68 -8.77 14.88
CA GLU A 78 -20.78 -9.44 14.16
C GLU A 78 -20.43 -10.05 12.77
N TYR A 79 -19.38 -9.58 12.08
CA TYR A 79 -19.01 -10.03 10.72
C TYR A 79 -17.68 -10.80 10.64
N MET A 80 -16.89 -10.87 11.72
CA MET A 80 -15.60 -11.58 11.69
C MET A 80 -15.76 -13.08 11.99
N HIS A 81 -14.99 -13.91 11.29
CA HIS A 81 -14.98 -15.35 11.54
C HIS A 81 -14.04 -15.73 12.70
N ARG A 82 -14.53 -16.57 13.61
CA ARG A 82 -13.80 -16.99 14.82
C ARG A 82 -12.43 -17.60 14.55
N SER A 83 -12.29 -18.43 13.51
CA SER A 83 -11.02 -19.04 13.12
C SER A 83 -9.99 -17.98 12.70
N THR A 84 -10.39 -17.05 11.84
CA THR A 84 -9.58 -15.92 11.40
C THR A 84 -9.15 -15.04 12.56
N VAL A 85 -10.08 -14.72 13.47
CA VAL A 85 -9.79 -13.94 14.68
C VAL A 85 -8.75 -14.66 15.53
N THR A 86 -8.93 -15.95 15.79
CA THR A 86 -8.00 -16.75 16.62
C THR A 86 -6.59 -16.77 16.02
N GLN A 87 -6.46 -16.94 14.70
CA GLN A 87 -5.16 -16.87 14.01
C GLN A 87 -4.51 -15.50 14.15
N CYS A 88 -5.28 -14.42 13.99
CA CYS A 88 -4.78 -13.06 14.17
C CYS A 88 -4.36 -12.79 15.63
N LEU A 89 -5.11 -13.28 16.61
CA LEU A 89 -4.76 -13.13 18.03
C LEU A 89 -3.43 -13.84 18.35
N ASN A 90 -3.26 -15.08 17.88
CA ASN A 90 -1.99 -15.80 18.05
C ASN A 90 -0.83 -15.04 17.41
N LYS A 91 -1.04 -14.47 16.20
CA LYS A 91 -0.01 -13.65 15.56
C LYS A 91 0.33 -12.38 16.35
N LEU A 92 -0.65 -11.74 16.99
CA LEU A 92 -0.40 -10.57 17.85
C LEU A 92 0.36 -10.94 19.13
N ILE A 93 0.14 -12.15 19.65
CA ILE A 93 0.91 -12.73 20.77
C ILE A 93 2.36 -12.98 20.31
N ASP A 94 2.55 -13.60 19.14
CA ASP A 94 3.89 -13.85 18.57
C ASP A 94 4.66 -12.55 18.28
N MET A 95 3.95 -11.46 18.01
CA MET A 95 4.52 -10.12 17.80
C MET A 95 4.79 -9.35 19.11
N ASP A 96 4.50 -9.95 20.27
CA ASP A 96 4.59 -9.34 21.60
C ASP A 96 3.73 -8.06 21.74
N ILE A 97 2.67 -7.94 20.94
CA ILE A 97 1.70 -6.83 21.01
C ILE A 97 0.60 -7.17 22.02
N LEU A 98 0.31 -8.46 22.21
CA LEU A 98 -0.79 -8.94 23.04
C LEU A 98 -0.28 -10.00 24.03
N ARG A 99 -0.51 -9.79 25.32
CA ARG A 99 -0.10 -10.74 26.38
C ARG A 99 -1.18 -10.89 27.42
N TYR A 100 -1.35 -12.09 27.98
CA TYR A 100 -2.23 -12.22 29.14
C TYR A 100 -1.53 -11.70 30.38
N ASN A 101 -2.22 -10.85 31.14
CA ASN A 101 -1.73 -10.29 32.39
C ASN A 101 -2.58 -10.86 33.53
N ASP A 102 -2.00 -11.81 34.27
CA ASP A 102 -2.66 -12.51 35.37
C ASP A 102 -3.08 -11.54 36.49
N MET A 103 -2.25 -10.55 36.80
CA MET A 103 -2.53 -9.57 37.86
C MET A 103 -3.81 -8.78 37.62
N TYR A 104 -4.08 -8.41 36.37
CA TYR A 104 -5.30 -7.67 35.99
C TYR A 104 -6.39 -8.57 35.39
N MET A 105 -6.18 -9.90 35.41
CA MET A 105 -7.11 -10.91 34.90
C MET A 105 -7.62 -10.58 33.48
N GLY A 106 -6.71 -10.19 32.59
CA GLY A 106 -7.08 -9.72 31.27
C GLY A 106 -5.95 -9.68 30.27
N TRP A 107 -6.30 -9.47 29.01
CA TRP A 107 -5.35 -9.36 27.91
C TRP A 107 -4.84 -7.93 27.79
N GLU A 108 -3.53 -7.77 27.96
CA GLU A 108 -2.80 -6.52 27.85
C GLU A 108 -2.34 -6.27 26.42
N ILE A 109 -2.60 -5.06 25.93
CA ILE A 109 -1.95 -4.56 24.71
C ILE A 109 -0.65 -3.89 25.16
N VAL A 110 0.43 -4.66 25.08
CA VAL A 110 1.77 -4.29 25.58
C VAL A 110 2.23 -3.02 24.89
N SER A 111 2.88 -2.09 25.60
CA SER A 111 3.48 -0.86 25.06
C SER A 111 2.49 0.10 24.39
N MET A 112 1.18 0.01 24.68
CA MET A 112 0.22 1.00 24.17
C MET A 112 0.35 2.35 24.90
N GLU A 113 0.92 2.37 26.09
CA GLU A 113 1.29 3.55 26.87
C GLU A 113 2.30 4.46 26.16
N ASP A 114 3.19 3.90 25.32
CA ASP A 114 4.12 4.64 24.46
C ASP A 114 3.37 5.58 23.47
N ALA A 115 2.08 5.35 23.25
CA ALA A 115 1.22 6.23 22.46
C ALA A 115 0.91 7.57 23.15
N PHE A 116 1.11 7.62 24.47
CA PHE A 116 0.81 8.76 25.35
C PHE A 116 2.06 9.42 25.94
N GLU A 117 3.21 8.76 25.88
CA GLU A 117 4.48 9.34 26.30
C GLU A 117 4.84 10.56 25.42
N SER A 118 5.11 11.70 26.07
CA SER A 118 5.70 12.85 25.41
C SER A 118 7.12 12.46 24.98
N SER A 119 7.42 12.61 23.68
CA SER A 119 8.67 12.31 22.99
C SER A 119 9.97 12.73 23.71
N VAL A 120 10.32 12.02 24.78
CA VAL A 120 11.55 12.20 25.53
C VAL A 120 12.32 10.89 25.41
N GLN A 121 13.34 10.94 24.56
CA GLN A 121 14.61 10.20 24.70
C GLN A 121 14.80 8.77 24.17
N TYR A 122 14.03 8.26 23.21
CA TYR A 122 14.54 7.13 22.40
C TYR A 122 14.54 7.43 20.90
N LEU A 123 15.77 7.58 20.38
CA LEU A 123 16.11 7.62 18.97
C LEU A 123 15.66 6.30 18.30
N GLY A 124 14.46 6.28 17.75
CA GLY A 124 14.01 5.20 16.85
C GLY A 124 12.57 4.77 16.97
N SER A 125 11.90 5.00 18.10
CA SER A 125 10.49 4.62 18.27
C SER A 125 9.57 5.72 17.76
N SER A 126 8.61 5.35 16.91
CA SER A 126 7.56 6.27 16.45
C SER A 126 6.55 6.48 17.59
N SER A 127 6.89 7.32 18.57
CA SER A 127 6.01 7.69 19.68
C SER A 127 4.75 8.42 19.16
N GLY A 128 3.58 8.06 19.70
CA GLY A 128 2.32 8.76 19.44
C GLY A 128 1.15 7.84 19.08
N TYR A 129 -0.04 8.42 19.03
CA TYR A 129 -1.27 7.67 18.81
C TYR A 129 -1.94 8.02 17.47
N MET A 130 -2.61 7.03 16.89
CA MET A 130 -3.59 7.19 15.84
C MET A 130 -5.00 7.09 16.42
N GLU A 131 -5.90 7.97 15.97
CA GLU A 131 -7.32 7.84 16.30
C GLU A 131 -7.95 6.76 15.42
N LEU A 132 -8.63 5.80 16.06
CA LEU A 132 -9.37 4.75 15.39
C LEU A 132 -10.66 5.32 14.81
N ARG A 133 -10.85 5.13 13.52
CA ARG A 133 -12.00 5.69 12.79
C ARG A 133 -13.11 4.67 12.74
N LYS A 134 -14.36 5.14 12.80
CA LYS A 134 -15.56 4.29 12.66
C LYS A 134 -15.53 3.36 11.44
N LEU A 135 -14.90 3.82 10.35
CA LEU A 135 -14.73 3.03 9.13
C LEU A 135 -14.00 1.70 9.39
N PHE A 136 -13.04 1.64 10.31
CA PHE A 136 -12.26 0.43 10.58
C PHE A 136 -13.07 -0.71 11.20
N PHE A 137 -14.28 -0.39 11.69
CA PHE A 137 -15.17 -1.33 12.35
C PHE A 137 -16.36 -1.73 11.45
N THR A 138 -16.34 -1.39 10.16
CA THR A 138 -17.42 -1.76 9.24
C THR A 138 -17.08 -3.02 8.45
N ARG A 139 -18.13 -3.77 8.08
CA ARG A 139 -18.03 -4.92 7.16
C ARG A 139 -17.38 -4.53 5.83
N ASP A 140 -17.70 -3.35 5.30
CA ASP A 140 -17.09 -2.84 4.07
C ASP A 140 -15.56 -2.78 4.18
N PHE A 141 -15.03 -2.24 5.28
CA PHE A 141 -13.58 -2.18 5.49
C PHE A 141 -12.99 -3.57 5.71
N TYR A 142 -13.69 -4.43 6.44
CA TYR A 142 -13.28 -5.82 6.60
C TYR A 142 -13.13 -6.53 5.25
N GLU A 143 -14.07 -6.37 4.33
CA GLU A 143 -14.10 -6.99 3.00
C GLU A 143 -13.21 -6.31 1.94
N MET A 144 -12.66 -5.13 2.21
CA MET A 144 -11.73 -4.46 1.28
C MET A 144 -10.51 -5.33 0.94
N SER A 145 -10.00 -5.13 -0.28
CA SER A 145 -8.75 -5.74 -0.72
C SER A 145 -7.58 -5.32 0.19
N VAL A 146 -6.63 -6.24 0.40
CA VAL A 146 -5.49 -6.04 1.30
C VAL A 146 -4.75 -4.74 0.99
N THR A 147 -4.44 -4.50 -0.28
CA THR A 147 -3.75 -3.30 -0.75
C THR A 147 -4.51 -2.02 -0.38
N MET A 148 -5.82 -2.01 -0.60
CA MET A 148 -6.66 -0.85 -0.32
C MET A 148 -6.72 -0.57 1.19
N LYS A 149 -6.87 -1.63 1.99
CA LYS A 149 -6.84 -1.57 3.45
C LYS A 149 -5.53 -0.96 3.96
N LYS A 150 -4.39 -1.46 3.46
CA LYS A 150 -3.06 -0.95 3.84
C LYS A 150 -2.90 0.53 3.50
N ILE A 151 -3.35 0.96 2.32
CA ILE A 151 -3.28 2.37 1.90
C ILE A 151 -4.14 3.26 2.80
N ILE A 152 -5.41 2.90 3.04
CA ILE A 152 -6.30 3.71 3.88
C ILE A 152 -5.76 3.79 5.31
N TYR A 153 -5.32 2.66 5.86
CA TYR A 153 -4.80 2.58 7.21
C TYR A 153 -3.54 3.45 7.36
N TYR A 154 -2.62 3.35 6.40
CA TYR A 154 -1.41 4.17 6.40
C TYR A 154 -1.71 5.68 6.26
N CYS A 155 -2.67 6.06 5.41
CA CYS A 155 -3.14 7.45 5.35
C CYS A 155 -3.65 7.92 6.71
N CYS A 156 -4.37 7.08 7.46
CA CYS A 156 -4.86 7.44 8.79
C CYS A 156 -3.72 7.63 9.80
N ILE A 157 -2.69 6.78 9.75
CA ILE A 157 -1.47 6.95 10.54
C ILE A 157 -0.82 8.30 10.20
N LEU A 158 -0.62 8.60 8.92
CA LEU A 158 -0.02 9.86 8.47
C LEU A 158 -0.82 11.08 8.94
N MET A 159 -2.16 11.02 8.90
CA MET A 159 -3.03 12.10 9.39
C MET A 159 -2.85 12.40 10.88
N SER A 160 -2.45 11.40 11.66
CA SER A 160 -2.22 11.54 13.10
C SER A 160 -0.84 12.13 13.42
N THR A 161 0.11 12.11 12.47
CA THR A 161 1.45 12.66 12.67
C THR A 161 1.48 14.19 12.75
N LYS A 162 2.47 14.74 13.47
CA LYS A 162 2.73 16.20 13.55
C LYS A 162 2.96 16.83 12.17
N GLY A 163 3.62 16.10 11.25
CA GLY A 163 3.92 16.58 9.90
C GLY A 163 2.68 16.85 9.04
N PHE A 164 1.65 15.99 9.14
CA PHE A 164 0.39 16.25 8.46
C PHE A 164 -0.37 17.43 9.09
N LYS A 165 -0.34 17.56 10.42
CA LYS A 165 -1.00 18.67 11.12
C LYS A 165 -0.45 20.04 10.72
N SER A 166 0.84 20.15 10.41
CA SER A 166 1.48 21.40 9.96
C SER A 166 1.26 21.67 8.47
N MET A 167 1.52 20.69 7.60
CA MET A 167 1.50 20.90 6.15
C MET A 167 0.10 20.75 5.53
N GLN A 168 -0.86 20.18 6.26
CA GLN A 168 -2.21 19.86 5.80
C GLN A 168 -2.20 19.12 4.46
N SER A 169 -1.19 18.28 4.23
CA SER A 169 -1.02 17.53 2.99
C SER A 169 -0.34 16.19 3.24
N PHE A 170 -0.80 15.17 2.52
CA PHE A 170 -0.16 13.88 2.38
C PHE A 170 1.01 14.02 1.42
N ILE A 171 2.22 13.95 1.97
CA ILE A 171 3.42 13.87 1.15
C ILE A 171 3.67 12.39 0.81
N ILE A 172 3.51 12.05 -0.46
CA ILE A 172 3.82 10.74 -0.99
C ILE A 172 5.21 10.85 -1.63
N ASN A 173 6.22 10.54 -0.84
CA ASN A 173 7.59 10.52 -1.30
C ASN A 173 7.91 9.21 -2.01
N LEU A 174 7.78 9.22 -3.33
CA LEU A 174 8.14 8.11 -4.22
C LEU A 174 9.58 8.24 -4.75
N LYS A 175 10.35 9.22 -4.26
CA LYS A 175 11.78 9.33 -4.57
C LYS A 175 12.61 8.28 -3.83
N ASN A 176 12.15 7.89 -2.64
CA ASN A 176 12.83 6.92 -1.78
C ASN A 176 12.52 5.50 -2.26
N GLU A 177 13.56 4.71 -2.49
CA GLU A 177 13.48 3.33 -2.97
C GLU A 177 12.81 2.40 -1.95
N ASN A 178 12.84 2.77 -0.66
CA ASN A 178 12.16 2.06 0.43
C ASN A 178 10.87 2.74 0.90
N SER A 179 10.15 3.44 0.02
CA SER A 179 8.88 4.05 0.43
C SER A 179 7.88 2.96 0.83
N LYS A 180 7.16 3.15 1.96
CA LYS A 180 6.10 2.20 2.38
C LYS A 180 5.06 1.97 1.27
N TRP A 181 4.86 2.97 0.40
CA TRP A 181 4.00 2.91 -0.77
C TRP A 181 4.41 1.84 -1.80
N ILE A 182 5.72 1.66 -2.05
CA ILE A 182 6.25 0.62 -2.94
C ILE A 182 5.98 -0.77 -2.34
N SER A 183 6.23 -0.93 -1.03
CA SER A 183 5.98 -2.17 -0.30
C SER A 183 4.49 -2.58 -0.33
N PHE A 184 3.57 -1.65 -0.05
CA PHE A 184 2.13 -1.96 0.00
C PHE A 184 1.53 -2.33 -1.36
N LEU A 185 2.04 -1.74 -2.43
CA LEU A 185 1.56 -1.99 -3.80
C LEU A 185 2.37 -3.07 -4.52
N ASN A 186 3.41 -3.62 -3.87
CA ASN A 186 4.31 -4.64 -4.40
C ASN A 186 4.81 -4.31 -5.82
N THR A 187 5.25 -3.06 -6.01
CA THR A 187 5.61 -2.54 -7.34
C THR A 187 6.55 -1.36 -7.24
N ASP A 188 7.59 -1.37 -8.07
CA ASP A 188 8.55 -0.25 -8.15
C ASP A 188 8.07 0.84 -9.14
N ASN A 189 6.92 0.65 -9.79
CA ASN A 189 6.41 1.58 -10.77
C ASN A 189 5.74 2.79 -10.09
N LEU A 190 6.51 3.87 -9.94
CA LEU A 190 6.06 5.12 -9.30
C LEU A 190 4.79 5.73 -9.93
N TYR A 191 4.62 5.57 -11.25
CA TYR A 191 3.44 6.10 -11.96
C TYR A 191 2.20 5.24 -11.74
N TYR A 192 2.36 3.92 -11.63
CA TYR A 192 1.29 3.04 -11.22
C TYR A 192 0.87 3.32 -9.77
N ILE A 193 1.83 3.49 -8.86
CA ILE A 193 1.54 3.90 -7.47
C ILE A 193 0.74 5.21 -7.45
N LYS A 194 1.22 6.22 -8.19
CA LYS A 194 0.51 7.49 -8.33
C LYS A 194 -0.91 7.31 -8.87
N SER A 195 -1.08 6.54 -9.95
CA SER A 195 -2.38 6.26 -10.57
C SER A 195 -3.34 5.59 -9.59
N VAL A 196 -2.91 4.53 -8.91
CA VAL A 196 -3.72 3.81 -7.93
C VAL A 196 -4.16 4.76 -6.82
N ILE A 197 -3.23 5.50 -6.21
CA ILE A 197 -3.58 6.43 -5.13
C ILE A 197 -4.54 7.52 -5.63
N ILE A 198 -4.32 8.09 -6.82
CA ILE A 198 -5.24 9.08 -7.42
C ILE A 198 -6.63 8.48 -7.62
N LYS A 199 -6.72 7.25 -8.13
CA LYS A 199 -7.99 6.53 -8.31
C LYS A 199 -8.70 6.33 -6.96
N LEU A 200 -7.96 5.99 -5.91
CA LEU A 200 -8.50 5.85 -4.56
C LEU A 200 -9.01 7.17 -3.96
N ILE A 201 -8.34 8.29 -4.27
CA ILE A 201 -8.77 9.63 -3.86
C ILE A 201 -10.00 10.09 -4.66
N GLY A 202 -10.01 9.80 -5.97
CA GLY A 202 -11.00 10.28 -6.92
C GLY A 202 -12.31 9.48 -6.90
N GLU A 203 -12.23 8.18 -7.13
CA GLU A 203 -13.40 7.31 -7.34
C GLU A 203 -14.00 6.80 -6.03
N ASN A 204 -13.16 6.47 -5.05
CA ASN A 204 -13.66 5.77 -3.86
C ASN A 204 -14.31 6.71 -2.84
N HIS A 205 -14.11 8.03 -2.92
CA HIS A 205 -14.53 9.05 -1.94
C HIS A 205 -14.18 8.78 -0.45
N ILE A 206 -13.71 7.59 -0.08
CA ILE A 206 -13.46 7.12 1.29
C ILE A 206 -12.44 8.03 1.96
N LEU A 207 -11.32 8.29 1.30
CA LEU A 207 -10.28 9.20 1.83
C LEU A 207 -10.82 10.63 2.00
N ARG A 208 -11.67 11.12 1.07
CA ARG A 208 -12.33 12.43 1.20
C ARG A 208 -13.35 12.46 2.35
N LYS A 209 -14.13 11.40 2.56
CA LYS A 209 -15.09 11.27 3.66
C LYS A 209 -14.39 11.20 5.01
N ILE A 210 -13.27 10.48 5.08
CA ILE A 210 -12.41 10.39 6.27
C ILE A 210 -11.86 11.78 6.63
N GLU A 211 -11.44 12.55 5.62
CA GLU A 211 -10.90 13.90 5.78
C GLU A 211 -11.96 14.91 6.22
N GLN A 212 -13.12 14.95 5.55
CA GLN A 212 -14.19 15.92 5.82
C GLN A 212 -14.69 15.85 7.28
N LYS A 213 -14.78 14.65 7.85
CA LYS A 213 -15.21 14.46 9.24
C LYS A 213 -14.18 14.93 10.28
N GLN A 214 -12.88 14.94 9.94
CA GLN A 214 -11.84 15.42 10.85
C GLN A 214 -11.77 16.95 10.90
N TYR A 215 -12.22 17.62 9.84
CA TYR A 215 -12.12 19.08 9.68
C TYR A 215 -13.46 19.79 9.53
N SER A 216 -14.58 19.13 9.83
CA SER A 216 -15.93 19.71 9.78
C SER A 216 -16.09 20.99 10.60
N HIS A 217 -15.22 21.20 11.60
CA HIS A 217 -15.18 22.41 12.43
C HIS A 217 -14.44 23.59 11.79
N ARG A 218 -13.67 23.38 10.72
CA ARG A 218 -12.88 24.41 10.04
C ARG A 218 -13.61 24.90 8.79
N LYS A 219 -14.57 25.81 8.99
CA LYS A 219 -15.27 26.51 7.89
C LYS A 219 -14.24 27.27 7.02
N GLY A 220 -14.27 27.08 5.70
CA GLY A 220 -13.58 27.96 4.74
C GLY A 220 -12.38 27.38 3.97
N LEU A 221 -11.92 26.16 4.25
CA LEU A 221 -10.86 25.53 3.44
C LEU A 221 -11.43 24.93 2.16
N LYS A 222 -11.22 25.60 1.02
CA LYS A 222 -11.47 25.03 -0.32
C LYS A 222 -10.77 23.66 -0.43
N PRO A 223 -11.39 22.66 -1.09
CA PRO A 223 -10.77 21.35 -1.30
C PRO A 223 -9.56 21.50 -2.25
N LYS A 224 -8.39 21.80 -1.70
CA LYS A 224 -7.13 21.66 -2.43
C LYS A 224 -6.78 20.17 -2.49
N ASN A 225 -6.21 19.70 -3.60
CA ASN A 225 -5.62 18.36 -3.66
C ASN A 225 -4.50 18.29 -2.62
N ARG A 226 -4.79 17.72 -1.46
CA ARG A 226 -3.85 17.63 -0.33
C ARG A 226 -2.85 16.48 -0.50
N PHE A 227 -2.81 15.80 -1.64
CA PHE A 227 -1.80 14.78 -1.93
C PHE A 227 -0.68 15.39 -2.79
N LEU A 228 0.50 15.52 -2.21
CA LEU A 228 1.71 16.00 -2.87
C LEU A 228 2.59 14.81 -3.21
N PHE A 229 2.69 14.49 -4.50
CA PHE A 229 3.56 13.43 -4.99
C PHE A 229 4.96 14.00 -5.24
N ILE A 230 5.95 13.55 -4.46
CA ILE A 230 7.36 13.81 -4.74
C ILE A 230 7.87 12.64 -5.56
N LEU A 231 8.02 12.86 -6.87
CA LEU A 231 8.61 11.92 -7.80
C LEU A 231 10.10 12.22 -7.96
N LYS A 232 10.93 11.21 -8.31
CA LYS A 232 12.27 11.50 -8.84
C LYS A 232 12.11 12.53 -9.98
N PRO A 233 12.89 13.63 -10.00
CA PRO A 233 12.71 14.68 -10.97
C PRO A 233 12.78 14.09 -12.38
N LEU A 234 11.85 14.53 -13.22
CA LEU A 234 11.73 14.09 -14.61
C LEU A 234 12.98 14.46 -15.43
N ASP A 235 13.96 15.16 -14.88
CA ASP A 235 15.16 15.61 -15.59
C ASP A 235 16.09 14.45 -15.99
N ALA A 236 16.06 13.33 -15.25
CA ALA A 236 16.67 12.06 -15.69
C ALA A 236 15.90 11.37 -16.84
N LEU A 237 14.66 11.81 -17.11
CA LEU A 237 13.78 11.29 -18.17
C LEU A 237 13.68 12.28 -19.36
N LYS A 238 13.88 13.58 -19.12
CA LYS A 238 13.98 14.63 -20.14
C LYS A 238 15.23 14.48 -20.99
N SER A 239 16.32 13.90 -20.49
CA SER A 239 17.48 13.55 -21.31
C SER A 239 17.17 12.42 -22.30
N THR A 240 16.25 11.51 -21.96
CA THR A 240 15.76 10.42 -22.86
C THR A 240 14.64 10.82 -23.82
N LEU A 241 14.00 11.98 -23.61
CA LEU A 241 12.92 12.50 -24.47
C LEU A 241 13.37 13.74 -25.27
N LYS A 242 14.67 14.05 -25.25
CA LYS A 242 15.29 15.21 -25.90
C LYS A 242 15.71 14.97 -27.35
N ASP A 243 15.04 14.07 -28.05
CA ASP A 243 15.14 14.02 -29.51
C ASP A 243 13.90 14.73 -30.09
N SER A 244 14.15 15.83 -30.81
CA SER A 244 13.13 16.72 -31.37
C SER A 244 12.09 15.95 -32.21
N ILE A 245 10.86 16.47 -32.29
CA ILE A 245 9.76 15.90 -33.09
C ILE A 245 10.14 15.76 -34.58
N GLU A 246 11.09 16.57 -35.08
CA GLU A 246 11.67 16.46 -36.42
C GLU A 246 12.61 15.25 -36.61
N SER A 247 13.06 14.60 -35.54
CA SER A 247 13.88 13.38 -35.58
C SER A 247 13.09 12.08 -35.66
N PHE A 248 11.81 12.08 -35.25
CA PHE A 248 11.02 10.84 -35.19
C PHE A 248 10.73 10.29 -36.59
N LYS A 249 10.31 11.16 -37.52
CA LYS A 249 9.93 10.75 -38.87
C LYS A 249 11.14 10.20 -39.65
N SER A 250 12.25 10.93 -39.65
CA SER A 250 13.49 10.50 -40.31
C SER A 250 14.08 9.22 -39.69
N ARG A 251 14.00 9.06 -38.37
CA ARG A 251 14.49 7.86 -37.66
C ARG A 251 13.56 6.67 -37.83
N PHE A 252 12.25 6.90 -37.87
CA PHE A 252 11.23 5.92 -38.24
C PHE A 252 11.50 5.41 -39.66
N ASP A 253 11.59 6.32 -40.64
CA ASP A 253 11.83 5.98 -42.06
C ASP A 253 13.16 5.22 -42.25
N ARG A 254 14.22 5.60 -41.51
CA ARG A 254 15.50 4.88 -41.53
C ARG A 254 15.40 3.46 -40.96
N LEU A 255 14.70 3.27 -39.84
CA LEU A 255 14.58 1.97 -39.17
C LEU A 255 13.63 1.04 -39.91
N THR A 256 12.52 1.54 -40.45
CA THR A 256 11.62 0.76 -41.31
C THR A 256 12.34 0.31 -42.58
N SER A 257 13.12 1.19 -43.22
CA SER A 257 13.92 0.83 -44.39
C SER A 257 14.98 -0.23 -44.06
N LYS A 258 15.68 -0.09 -42.92
CA LYS A 258 16.74 -1.03 -42.51
C LYS A 258 16.21 -2.41 -42.11
N TYR A 259 15.01 -2.49 -41.55
CA TYR A 259 14.39 -3.72 -41.05
C TYR A 259 13.04 -4.01 -41.72
N ALA A 260 12.94 -3.79 -43.04
CA ALA A 260 11.70 -3.86 -43.80
C ALA A 260 10.92 -5.17 -43.58
N LYS A 261 11.58 -6.33 -43.65
CA LYS A 261 10.94 -7.63 -43.43
C LYS A 261 10.28 -7.79 -42.06
N LEU A 262 10.90 -7.25 -41.00
CA LEU A 262 10.36 -7.30 -39.64
C LEU A 262 9.20 -6.30 -39.49
N TYR A 263 9.31 -5.14 -40.14
CA TYR A 263 8.23 -4.16 -40.17
C TYR A 263 6.98 -4.72 -40.87
N ASP A 264 7.16 -5.32 -42.05
CA ASP A 264 6.08 -5.94 -42.82
C ASP A 264 5.40 -7.04 -42.01
N TYR A 265 6.18 -7.85 -41.28
CA TYR A 265 5.64 -8.88 -40.39
C TYR A 265 4.79 -8.30 -39.25
N ILE A 266 5.31 -7.29 -38.53
CA ILE A 266 4.57 -6.62 -37.44
C ILE A 266 3.28 -5.97 -37.97
N CYS A 267 3.34 -5.34 -39.15
CA CYS A 267 2.19 -4.74 -39.81
C CYS A 267 1.15 -5.81 -40.21
N SER A 268 1.59 -6.93 -40.81
CA SER A 268 0.72 -8.04 -41.18
C SER A 268 0.00 -8.65 -39.98
N VAL A 269 0.70 -8.87 -38.85
CA VAL A 269 0.07 -9.39 -37.63
C VAL A 269 -0.95 -8.39 -37.06
N ARG A 270 -0.59 -7.10 -37.00
CA ARG A 270 -1.54 -6.03 -36.64
C ARG A 270 -2.76 -6.04 -37.54
N GLU A 271 -2.57 -6.22 -38.84
CA GLU A 271 -3.63 -6.26 -39.85
C GLU A 271 -4.46 -7.54 -39.82
N SER A 272 -3.94 -8.64 -39.28
CA SER A 272 -4.72 -9.86 -39.08
C SER A 272 -5.66 -9.78 -37.87
N LEU A 273 -5.38 -8.88 -36.91
CA LEU A 273 -6.09 -8.73 -35.64
C LEU A 273 -7.14 -7.59 -35.67
N ILE A 274 -7.66 -7.24 -36.86
CA ILE A 274 -7.98 -5.86 -37.23
C ILE A 274 -9.34 -5.29 -36.83
N GLU A 275 -10.39 -6.07 -36.57
CA GLU A 275 -11.73 -5.45 -36.49
C GLU A 275 -11.96 -4.60 -35.21
N PRO A 276 -11.43 -4.95 -34.02
CA PRO A 276 -11.55 -4.08 -32.82
C PRO A 276 -10.31 -3.23 -32.47
N ALA A 277 -9.13 -3.52 -33.03
CA ALA A 277 -7.85 -2.95 -32.59
C ALA A 277 -7.46 -1.61 -33.24
N LYS A 278 -8.19 -1.14 -34.27
CA LYS A 278 -7.80 -0.01 -35.14
C LYS A 278 -7.51 1.31 -34.40
N SER A 279 -7.91 1.48 -33.13
CA SER A 279 -7.75 2.75 -32.39
C SER A 279 -6.62 2.82 -31.36
N ARG A 280 -5.92 1.72 -31.01
CA ARG A 280 -4.98 1.72 -29.85
C ARG A 280 -3.50 1.49 -30.16
N ALA A 281 -3.16 0.93 -31.32
CA ALA A 281 -1.78 0.69 -31.72
C ALA A 281 -1.33 1.69 -32.79
N ASP A 282 -0.76 2.82 -32.35
CA ASP A 282 -0.24 3.87 -33.21
C ASP A 282 1.15 3.53 -33.80
N LYS A 283 1.65 4.40 -34.68
CA LYS A 283 2.99 4.23 -35.30
C LYS A 283 4.13 4.21 -34.27
N ASN A 284 3.94 4.83 -33.10
CA ASN A 284 4.95 4.85 -32.05
C ASN A 284 5.13 3.47 -31.41
N ILE A 285 4.04 2.71 -31.24
CA ILE A 285 4.11 1.34 -30.72
C ILE A 285 4.88 0.43 -31.68
N ILE A 286 4.61 0.53 -32.99
CA ILE A 286 5.30 -0.26 -34.02
C ILE A 286 6.79 0.11 -34.05
N TYR A 287 7.11 1.40 -34.01
CA TYR A 287 8.49 1.89 -33.94
C TYR A 287 9.26 1.31 -32.75
N ASN A 288 8.66 1.36 -31.56
CA ASN A 288 9.29 0.83 -30.35
C ASN A 288 9.50 -0.70 -30.45
N LEU A 289 8.53 -1.44 -30.98
CA LEU A 289 8.68 -2.89 -31.19
C LEU A 289 9.81 -3.20 -32.17
N LEU A 290 9.89 -2.48 -33.28
CA LEU A 290 10.97 -2.65 -34.27
C LEU A 290 12.35 -2.43 -33.67
N ASP A 291 12.55 -1.31 -32.97
CA ASP A 291 13.86 -0.98 -32.41
C ASP A 291 14.31 -2.00 -31.35
N LEU A 292 13.36 -2.63 -30.67
CA LEU A 292 13.60 -3.60 -29.60
C LEU A 292 13.73 -5.05 -30.10
N LEU A 293 13.08 -5.39 -31.21
CA LEU A 293 13.05 -6.76 -31.75
C LEU A 293 14.10 -7.02 -32.84
N LYS A 294 14.79 -5.98 -33.32
CA LYS A 294 15.78 -6.04 -34.42
C LYS A 294 16.94 -7.05 -34.23
N HIS A 295 17.19 -7.53 -33.01
CA HIS A 295 18.24 -8.50 -32.69
C HIS A 295 17.71 -9.75 -31.97
N SER A 296 16.39 -9.91 -31.89
CA SER A 296 15.75 -11.02 -31.18
C SER A 296 15.57 -12.24 -32.09
N SER A 297 15.53 -13.43 -31.48
CA SER A 297 15.21 -14.66 -32.22
C SER A 297 13.76 -14.64 -32.71
N LYS A 298 13.46 -15.37 -33.79
CA LYS A 298 12.12 -15.42 -34.38
C LYS A 298 11.05 -15.86 -33.36
N SER A 299 11.33 -16.87 -32.54
CA SER A 299 10.38 -17.34 -31.52
C SER A 299 10.11 -16.27 -30.44
N THR A 300 11.11 -15.48 -30.07
CA THR A 300 10.95 -14.35 -29.15
C THR A 300 10.13 -13.23 -29.80
N VAL A 301 10.37 -12.96 -31.08
CA VAL A 301 9.61 -11.97 -31.85
C VAL A 301 8.12 -12.34 -31.89
N ASP A 302 7.80 -13.59 -32.21
CA ASP A 302 6.42 -14.08 -32.30
C ASP A 302 5.70 -13.99 -30.95
N ALA A 303 6.31 -14.51 -29.88
CA ALA A 303 5.72 -14.49 -28.54
C ALA A 303 5.49 -13.06 -28.01
N VAL A 304 6.39 -12.13 -28.30
CA VAL A 304 6.28 -10.73 -27.87
C VAL A 304 5.22 -9.99 -28.68
N ILE A 305 5.17 -10.19 -30.01
CA ILE A 305 4.18 -9.56 -30.88
C ILE A 305 2.78 -10.03 -30.50
N ASP A 306 2.56 -11.34 -30.39
CA ASP A 306 1.26 -11.90 -30.01
C ASP A 306 0.82 -11.42 -28.63
N GLY A 307 1.70 -11.53 -27.62
CA GLY A 307 1.38 -11.11 -26.26
C GLY A 307 1.09 -9.60 -26.11
N VAL A 308 1.71 -8.76 -26.95
CA VAL A 308 1.46 -7.32 -26.98
C VAL A 308 0.13 -7.02 -27.69
N PHE A 309 -0.07 -7.53 -28.90
CA PHE A 309 -1.27 -7.20 -29.67
C PHE A 309 -2.54 -7.85 -29.11
N THR A 310 -2.49 -9.09 -28.61
CA THR A 310 -3.63 -9.74 -27.95
C THR A 310 -4.08 -8.98 -26.71
N LYS A 311 -3.16 -8.48 -25.88
CA LYS A 311 -3.52 -7.74 -24.66
C LYS A 311 -3.86 -6.27 -24.88
N LEU A 312 -3.34 -5.67 -25.96
CA LEU A 312 -3.82 -4.37 -26.42
C LEU A 312 -5.26 -4.46 -26.93
N HIS A 313 -5.57 -5.56 -27.62
CA HIS A 313 -6.91 -5.87 -28.11
C HIS A 313 -7.91 -6.11 -26.97
N SER A 314 -7.54 -6.84 -25.92
CA SER A 314 -8.42 -7.04 -24.75
C SER A 314 -8.65 -5.79 -23.89
N GLY A 315 -8.05 -4.65 -24.27
CA GLY A 315 -8.13 -3.40 -23.53
C GLY A 315 -7.49 -3.43 -22.15
N SER A 316 -6.71 -4.47 -21.85
CA SER A 316 -6.12 -4.72 -20.52
C SER A 316 -4.84 -3.91 -20.27
N ILE A 317 -4.48 -3.02 -21.20
CA ILE A 317 -3.26 -2.22 -21.15
C ILE A 317 -3.61 -0.75 -21.40
N ASP A 318 -3.58 0.04 -20.32
CA ASP A 318 -3.77 1.49 -20.38
C ASP A 318 -2.53 2.23 -20.90
N HIS A 319 -1.35 1.60 -20.81
CA HIS A 319 -0.06 2.18 -21.21
C HIS A 319 0.76 1.20 -22.07
N PRO A 320 0.48 1.15 -23.39
CA PRO A 320 1.12 0.22 -24.33
C PRO A 320 2.65 0.24 -24.26
N ALA A 321 3.25 1.43 -24.23
CA ALA A 321 4.70 1.60 -24.20
C ALA A 321 5.36 1.04 -22.92
N ALA A 322 4.70 1.15 -21.77
CA ALA A 322 5.21 0.61 -20.51
C ALA A 322 5.09 -0.92 -20.46
N TYR A 323 4.01 -1.46 -21.02
CA TYR A 323 3.78 -2.90 -21.10
C TYR A 323 4.77 -3.60 -22.03
N ILE A 324 5.07 -2.99 -23.18
CA ILE A 324 6.09 -3.48 -24.12
C ILE A 324 7.45 -3.57 -23.43
N ARG A 325 7.86 -2.52 -22.69
CA ARG A 325 9.11 -2.54 -21.90
C ARG A 325 9.12 -3.64 -20.83
N LYS A 326 7.97 -3.94 -20.21
CA LYS A 326 7.82 -5.01 -19.21
C LYS A 326 8.00 -6.40 -19.82
N ILE A 327 7.32 -6.70 -20.93
CA ILE A 327 7.46 -7.97 -21.65
C ILE A 327 8.91 -8.20 -22.08
N LEU A 328 9.58 -7.14 -22.53
CA LEU A 328 10.95 -7.25 -22.96
C LEU A 328 11.88 -7.53 -21.79
N ARG A 329 11.68 -6.91 -20.61
CA ARG A 329 12.47 -7.29 -19.42
C ARG A 329 12.28 -8.76 -19.05
N SER A 330 11.05 -9.29 -19.12
CA SER A 330 10.81 -10.71 -18.80
C SER A 330 11.40 -11.69 -19.82
N ASN A 331 11.56 -11.29 -21.08
CA ASN A 331 12.13 -12.16 -22.13
C ASN A 331 13.62 -11.93 -22.39
N VAL A 332 14.15 -10.73 -22.07
CA VAL A 332 15.58 -10.37 -22.22
C VAL A 332 16.43 -10.85 -21.03
N ILE A 333 15.84 -11.09 -19.85
CA ILE A 333 16.57 -11.74 -18.73
C ILE A 333 17.11 -13.13 -19.15
N ASN A 334 16.50 -13.78 -20.14
CA ASN A 334 17.02 -15.04 -20.70
C ASN A 334 18.18 -14.87 -21.71
N LEU A 335 18.54 -13.64 -22.12
CA LEU A 335 19.62 -13.37 -23.08
C LEU A 335 20.90 -12.83 -22.42
N HIS A 336 20.84 -12.36 -21.17
CA HIS A 336 22.03 -11.96 -20.41
C HIS A 336 22.62 -13.07 -19.53
N LEU A 337 22.06 -14.28 -19.59
CA LEU A 337 22.66 -15.50 -19.02
C LEU A 337 23.36 -16.38 -20.09
N MET A 338 23.52 -15.89 -21.32
CA MET A 338 24.27 -16.55 -22.39
C MET A 338 25.25 -15.59 -23.09
N LYS A 339 26.06 -14.89 -22.31
CA LYS A 339 27.32 -14.32 -22.80
C LYS A 339 28.47 -14.76 -21.92
#